data_AF-A0A830DCJ4-F1
#
_entry.id   AF-A0A830DCJ4-F1
#
_cell.length_a   1.000
_cell.length_b   1.000
_cell.length_c   1.000
_cell.angle_alpha   90.00
_cell.angle_beta   90.00
_cell.angle_gamma   90.00
#
_symmetry.space_group_name_H-M   'P 1'
#
loop_
_entity.id
_entity.type
_entity.pdbx_description
1 polymer ?
#
loop_
_entity_poly.entity_id
_entity_poly.type
_entity_poly.pdbx_seq_one_letter_code
_entity_poly.pdbx_strand_id
1 'polypeptide(L)'
;MGRKKGVHLVHDGPPDDFDPENPYKDPVAMLEMREHLVREKWIDIEKAKILREKVKWCYRVEGVNHLQKCRHLVQKYLDSTRGVGWGKDHRPHVLHGPKVETPAE
;
A
#
# COMPACT_ATOMS: atom_id res chain seq x y z
N MET A 1 13.71 -39.73 -4.98
CA MET A 1 13.43 -38.32 -5.34
C MET A 1 12.73 -37.64 -4.17
N GLY A 2 13.49 -36.95 -3.30
CA GLY A 2 12.93 -36.28 -2.12
C GLY A 2 12.25 -34.96 -2.49
N ARG A 3 10.97 -34.79 -2.13
CA ARG A 3 10.25 -33.51 -2.21
C ARG A 3 10.97 -32.53 -1.29
N LYS A 4 11.61 -31.50 -1.86
CA LYS A 4 12.14 -30.38 -1.07
C LYS A 4 10.97 -29.76 -0.31
N LYS A 5 11.00 -29.81 1.03
CA LYS A 5 10.05 -29.10 1.89
C LYS A 5 10.03 -27.64 1.43
N GLY A 6 8.85 -27.11 1.14
CA GLY A 6 8.68 -25.74 0.70
C GLY A 6 9.32 -24.80 1.71
N VAL A 7 10.08 -23.82 1.21
CA VAL A 7 10.61 -22.74 2.04
C VAL A 7 9.40 -21.96 2.54
N HIS A 8 9.14 -22.00 3.85
CA HIS A 8 8.20 -21.07 4.47
C HIS A 8 8.82 -19.68 4.37
N LEU A 9 8.25 -18.84 3.51
CA LEU A 9 8.62 -17.42 3.46
C LEU A 9 8.07 -16.77 4.72
N VAL A 10 8.95 -16.52 5.69
CA VAL A 10 8.62 -15.72 6.86
C VAL A 10 8.52 -14.27 6.38
N HIS A 11 7.35 -13.65 6.56
CA HIS A 11 7.21 -12.22 6.36
C HIS A 11 7.76 -11.54 7.62
N ASP A 12 8.72 -10.64 7.48
CA ASP A 12 9.22 -9.83 8.59
C ASP A 12 8.07 -8.96 9.11
N GLY A 13 7.45 -9.38 10.21
CA GLY A 13 6.38 -8.68 10.89
C GLY A 13 6.88 -7.45 11.65
N PRO A 14 5.98 -6.74 12.36
CA PRO A 14 6.40 -5.68 13.26
C PRO A 14 7.31 -6.26 14.36
N PRO A 15 8.33 -5.52 14.82
CA PRO A 15 9.15 -5.93 15.96
C PRO A 15 8.30 -6.10 17.22
N ASP A 16 8.52 -7.20 17.93
CA ASP A 16 7.73 -7.58 19.10
C ASP A 16 8.00 -6.67 20.33
N ASP A 17 9.17 -6.04 20.38
CA ASP A 17 9.67 -5.30 21.55
C ASP A 17 9.39 -3.78 21.52
N PHE A 18 8.62 -3.28 20.54
CA PHE A 18 8.36 -1.83 20.42
C PHE A 18 7.20 -1.35 21.31
N ASP A 19 7.49 -0.36 22.18
CA ASP A 19 6.49 0.32 23.00
C ASP A 19 6.00 1.64 22.35
N PRO A 20 4.72 1.74 21.94
CA PRO A 20 4.16 2.94 21.35
C PRO A 20 4.06 4.14 22.30
N GLU A 21 3.94 3.92 23.62
CA GLU A 21 3.79 4.99 24.60
C GLU A 21 5.13 5.69 24.89
N ASN A 22 6.24 4.96 24.78
CA ASN A 22 7.58 5.53 24.91
C ASN A 22 8.54 5.08 23.79
N PRO A 23 8.40 5.65 22.57
CA PRO A 23 9.10 5.20 21.37
C PRO A 23 10.63 5.35 21.40
N TYR A 24 11.18 6.13 22.33
CA TYR A 24 12.61 6.46 22.40
C TYR A 24 13.37 5.71 23.50
N LYS A 25 12.67 4.85 24.26
CA LYS A 25 13.26 4.10 25.38
C LYS A 25 14.35 3.13 24.90
N ASP A 26 14.07 2.40 23.82
CA ASP A 26 14.97 1.40 23.25
C ASP A 26 15.38 1.81 21.82
N PRO A 27 16.65 2.24 21.61
CA PRO A 27 17.08 2.77 20.32
C PRO A 27 17.08 1.71 19.21
N VAL A 28 17.24 0.42 19.56
CA VAL A 28 17.22 -0.70 18.61
C VAL A 28 15.79 -0.94 18.11
N ALA A 29 14.83 -1.14 19.01
CA ALA A 29 13.42 -1.37 18.67
C ALA A 29 12.83 -0.19 17.88
N MET A 30 13.25 1.04 18.19
CA MET A 30 12.85 2.24 17.44
C MET A 30 13.34 2.21 15.98
N LEU A 31 14.59 1.79 15.73
CA LEU A 31 15.14 1.67 14.38
C LEU A 31 14.47 0.54 13.61
N GLU A 32 14.28 -0.63 14.22
CA GLU A 32 13.57 -1.77 13.62
C GLU A 32 12.13 -1.40 13.23
N MET A 33 11.44 -0.63 14.06
CA MET A 33 10.12 -0.10 13.71
C MET A 33 10.17 0.85 12.52
N ARG A 34 11.17 1.73 12.43
CA ARG A 34 11.32 2.61 11.27
C ARG A 34 11.54 1.80 9.99
N GLU A 35 12.37 0.77 10.04
CA GLU A 35 12.60 -0.13 8.92
C GLU A 35 11.32 -0.86 8.51
N HIS A 36 10.56 -1.38 9.47
CA HIS A 36 9.25 -1.99 9.23
C HIS A 36 8.25 -1.00 8.60
N LEU A 37 8.14 0.22 9.13
CA LEU A 37 7.26 1.25 8.57
C LEU A 37 7.65 1.64 7.14
N VAL A 38 8.95 1.76 6.85
CA VAL A 38 9.43 2.00 5.49
C VAL A 38 9.06 0.84 4.58
N ARG A 39 9.24 -0.41 5.03
CA ARG A 39 8.85 -1.63 4.28
C ARG A 39 7.35 -1.63 3.95
N GLU A 40 6.47 -1.32 4.90
CA GLU A 40 5.03 -1.21 4.66
C GLU A 40 4.69 -0.10 3.65
N LYS A 41 5.36 1.06 3.74
CA LYS A 41 5.23 2.11 2.72
C LYS A 41 5.63 1.62 1.32
N TRP A 42 6.70 0.82 1.21
CA TRP A 42 7.11 0.21 -0.06
C TRP A 42 6.08 -0.80 -0.56
N ILE A 43 5.52 -1.63 0.34
CA ILE A 43 4.46 -2.59 0.01
C ILE A 43 3.25 -1.86 -0.58
N ASP A 44 2.83 -0.74 0.00
CA ASP A 44 1.70 0.03 -0.52
C ASP A 44 2.00 0.69 -1.87
N ILE A 45 3.24 1.16 -2.09
CA ILE A 45 3.69 1.63 -3.40
C ILE A 45 3.61 0.51 -4.45
N GLU A 46 4.06 -0.70 -4.11
CA GLU A 46 4.00 -1.86 -5.01
C GLU A 46 2.56 -2.32 -5.27
N LYS A 47 1.68 -2.31 -4.26
CA LYS A 47 0.24 -2.55 -4.46
C LYS A 47 -0.36 -1.56 -5.47
N ALA A 48 -0.01 -0.28 -5.37
CA ALA A 48 -0.47 0.73 -6.33
C ALA A 48 0.09 0.49 -7.74
N LYS A 49 1.34 0.01 -7.88
CA LYS A 49 1.92 -0.39 -9.18
C LYS A 49 1.19 -1.58 -9.79
N ILE A 50 0.84 -2.60 -9.00
CA ILE A 50 0.04 -3.74 -9.48
C ILE A 50 -1.31 -3.28 -10.01
N LEU A 51 -2.00 -2.38 -9.30
CA LEU A 51 -3.26 -1.81 -9.75
C LEU A 51 -3.10 -1.01 -11.05
N ARG A 52 -2.01 -0.25 -11.20
CA ARG A 52 -1.69 0.45 -12.44
C ARG A 52 -1.54 -0.51 -13.62
N GLU A 53 -0.85 -1.63 -13.44
CA GLU A 53 -0.71 -2.64 -14.50
C GLU A 53 -2.05 -3.29 -14.86
N LYS A 54 -2.92 -3.56 -13.88
CA LYS A 54 -4.29 -4.04 -14.13
C LYS A 54 -5.12 -3.04 -14.93
N VAL A 55 -4.99 -1.75 -14.65
CA VAL A 55 -5.66 -0.69 -15.42
C VAL A 55 -5.15 -0.66 -16.87
N LYS A 56 -3.82 -0.67 -17.07
CA LYS A 56 -3.23 -0.72 -18.41
C LYS A 56 -3.71 -1.94 -19.20
N TRP A 57 -3.77 -3.10 -18.55
CA TRP A 57 -4.26 -4.33 -19.14
C TRP A 57 -5.75 -4.21 -19.52
N CYS A 58 -6.60 -3.68 -18.63
CA CYS A 58 -8.02 -3.46 -18.92
C CYS A 58 -8.22 -2.53 -20.11
N TYR A 59 -7.47 -1.44 -20.19
CA TYR A 59 -7.51 -0.51 -21.33
C TYR A 59 -7.11 -1.20 -22.64
N ARG A 60 -6.12 -2.10 -22.60
CA ARG A 60 -5.69 -2.86 -23.78
C ARG A 60 -6.72 -3.90 -24.23
N VAL A 61 -7.41 -4.55 -23.29
CA VAL A 61 -8.40 -5.61 -23.59
C VAL A 61 -9.73 -5.05 -24.05
N GLU A 62 -10.25 -4.02 -23.38
CA GLU A 62 -11.61 -3.51 -23.62
C GLU A 62 -11.69 -2.50 -24.78
N GLY A 63 -10.56 -1.91 -25.19
CA GLY A 63 -10.49 -0.94 -26.28
C GLY A 63 -11.46 0.22 -26.03
N VAL A 64 -12.43 0.41 -26.94
CA VAL A 64 -13.41 1.53 -26.90
C VAL A 64 -14.28 1.51 -25.64
N ASN A 65 -14.52 0.34 -25.03
CA ASN A 65 -15.40 0.19 -23.85
C ASN A 65 -14.71 0.47 -22.51
N HIS A 66 -13.46 0.95 -22.52
CA HIS A 66 -12.68 1.14 -21.29
C HIS A 66 -13.34 2.10 -20.29
N LEU A 67 -14.13 3.08 -20.76
CA LEU A 67 -14.80 4.08 -19.90
C LEU A 67 -15.85 3.46 -18.97
N GLN A 68 -16.58 2.46 -19.43
CA GLN A 68 -17.62 1.80 -18.62
C GLN A 68 -17.02 0.69 -17.77
N LYS A 69 -16.19 -0.16 -18.37
CA LYS A 69 -15.70 -1.38 -17.72
C LYS A 69 -14.49 -1.15 -16.82
N CYS A 70 -13.55 -0.28 -17.18
CA CYS A 70 -12.31 -0.07 -16.40
C CYS A 70 -12.45 0.99 -15.29
N ARG A 71 -13.58 1.72 -15.21
CA ARG A 71 -13.79 2.81 -14.23
C ARG A 71 -13.54 2.38 -12.79
N HIS A 72 -14.02 1.21 -12.39
CA HIS A 72 -13.85 0.72 -11.02
C HIS A 72 -12.38 0.39 -10.69
N LEU A 73 -11.59 -0.10 -11.66
CA LEU A 73 -10.15 -0.34 -11.48
C LEU A 73 -9.39 0.97 -11.36
N VAL A 74 -9.75 1.96 -12.17
CA VAL A 74 -9.16 3.31 -12.09
C VAL A 74 -9.45 3.94 -10.74
N GLN A 75 -10.69 3.82 -10.24
CA GLN A 75 -11.06 4.33 -8.92
C GLN A 75 -10.21 3.68 -7.81
N LYS A 76 -10.11 2.33 -7.81
CA LYS A 76 -9.25 1.59 -6.87
C LYS A 76 -7.78 2.01 -6.95
N TYR A 77 -7.25 2.20 -8.16
CA TYR A 77 -5.89 2.70 -8.35
C TYR A 77 -5.72 4.11 -7.77
N LEU A 78 -6.61 5.05 -8.10
CA LEU A 78 -6.55 6.41 -7.57
C LEU A 78 -6.64 6.44 -6.05
N ASP A 79 -7.53 5.64 -5.46
CA ASP A 79 -7.67 5.52 -4.01
C ASP A 79 -6.39 4.96 -3.37
N SER A 80 -5.76 3.95 -3.98
CA SER A 80 -4.48 3.39 -3.51
C SER A 80 -3.30 4.39 -3.56
N THR A 81 -3.40 5.46 -4.36
CA THR A 81 -2.35 6.49 -4.45
C THR A 81 -2.54 7.65 -3.49
N ARG A 82 -3.65 7.70 -2.74
CA ARG A 82 -3.89 8.72 -1.72
C ARG A 82 -3.07 8.39 -0.48
N GLY A 83 -2.16 9.29 -0.10
CA GLY A 83 -1.26 9.08 1.04
C GLY A 83 -0.04 8.19 0.78
N VAL A 84 0.08 7.58 -0.41
CA VAL A 84 1.20 6.68 -0.75
C VAL A 84 2.24 7.39 -1.62
N GLY A 85 3.51 7.41 -1.19
CA GLY A 85 4.66 7.90 -1.95
C GLY A 85 5.57 8.91 -1.23
N TRP A 86 6.82 9.04 -1.69
CA TRP A 86 7.82 9.97 -1.14
C TRP A 86 7.35 11.42 -1.25
N GLY A 87 7.36 12.16 -0.14
CA GLY A 87 6.96 13.58 -0.09
C GLY A 87 5.45 13.82 -0.12
N LYS A 88 4.61 12.78 -0.13
CA LYS A 88 3.17 12.97 0.07
C LYS A 88 2.83 13.28 1.52
N ASP A 89 3.68 12.95 2.49
CA ASP A 89 3.49 13.28 3.91
C ASP A 89 3.22 14.79 4.15
N HIS A 90 3.70 15.68 3.27
CA HIS A 90 3.46 17.14 3.32
C HIS A 90 2.09 17.57 2.77
N ARG A 91 1.33 16.65 2.19
CA ARG A 91 -0.06 16.91 1.84
C ARG A 91 -0.84 17.21 3.13
N PRO A 92 -1.75 18.19 3.14
CA PRO A 92 -2.61 18.42 4.30
C PRO A 92 -3.31 17.13 4.75
N HIS A 93 -3.36 16.87 6.06
CA HIS A 93 -3.95 15.67 6.65
C HIS A 93 -5.40 15.40 6.18
N VAL A 94 -6.14 16.44 5.84
CA VAL A 94 -7.49 16.34 5.27
C VAL A 94 -7.55 15.68 3.88
N LEU A 95 -6.42 15.54 3.20
CA LEU A 95 -6.29 14.87 1.90
C LEU A 95 -5.49 13.54 2.00
N HIS A 96 -5.10 13.17 3.22
CA HIS A 96 -4.51 11.88 3.56
C HIS A 96 -5.64 10.91 3.93
N GLY A 97 -5.80 9.85 3.15
CA GLY A 97 -6.83 8.84 3.37
C GLY A 97 -7.82 8.68 2.19
N PRO A 98 -8.72 7.69 2.30
CA PRO A 98 -9.81 7.48 1.34
C PRO A 98 -10.71 8.73 1.29
N LYS A 99 -11.36 8.98 0.13
CA LYS A 99 -12.32 10.10 0.03
C LYS A 99 -13.41 9.83 1.06
N VAL A 100 -13.73 10.82 1.88
CA VAL A 100 -14.98 10.80 2.65
C VAL A 100 -16.10 10.66 1.62
N GLU A 101 -16.79 9.53 1.63
CA GLU A 101 -17.99 9.34 0.83
C GLU A 101 -19.01 10.32 1.40
N THR A 102 -19.33 11.36 0.62
CA THR A 102 -20.52 12.16 0.91
C THR A 102 -21.70 11.22 0.71
N PRO A 103 -22.57 11.02 1.73
CA PRO A 103 -23.76 10.23 1.53
C PRO A 103 -24.54 10.84 0.36
N ALA A 104 -24.88 9.99 -0.61
CA ALA A 104 -25.68 10.39 -1.75
C ALA A 104 -27.03 10.89 -1.22
N GLU A 105 -27.25 12.20 -1.34
CA GLU A 105 -28.54 12.86 -1.13
C GLU A 105 -29.41 12.72 -2.39
#